data_AF-A0A6G0IV38-F1
#
_entry.id   AF-A0A6G0IV38-F1
#
_cell.length_a   1.000
_cell.length_b   1.000
_cell.length_c   1.000
_cell.angle_alpha   90.00
_cell.angle_beta   90.00
_cell.angle_gamma   90.00
#
_symmetry.space_group_name_H-M   'P 1'
#
loop_
_entity.id
_entity.type
_entity.pdbx_description
1 polymer ?
#
loop_
_entity_poly.entity_id
_entity_poly.type
_entity_poly.pdbx_seq_one_letter_code
_entity_poly.pdbx_strand_id
1 'polypeptide(L)'
;MSSRYNIVVQGEASETDSDDEVYITSMSAPQTATVGAKVPGEASETDSEEGGDEEQADRASAMSQETAQILRRDLPPLIVVRDHPDIQSIVEDRLSPTHRPHGETLLQQKLQESNNRLYSDVGLTVRQVYGSASREVHSATAQLNTSQSAIINASHSIRLILDDLKAVSEKIDIITSCQILPDININNPKTFTAPVP
;
A
#
# COMPACT_ATOMS: atom_id res chain seq x y z
N MET A 1 -0.92 -44.15 -18.52
CA MET A 1 0.51 -43.91 -18.22
C MET A 1 0.82 -42.49 -18.64
N SER A 2 0.97 -41.58 -17.67
CA SER A 2 1.09 -40.13 -17.93
C SER A 2 2.54 -39.77 -18.23
N SER A 3 2.82 -39.34 -19.45
CA SER A 3 4.14 -38.82 -19.84
C SER A 3 4.25 -37.37 -19.38
N ARG A 4 5.06 -37.13 -18.35
CA ARG A 4 5.41 -35.78 -17.88
C ARG A 4 6.56 -35.26 -18.74
N TYR A 5 6.26 -34.40 -19.70
CA TYR A 5 7.27 -33.62 -20.39
C TYR A 5 7.70 -32.49 -19.45
N ASN A 6 8.99 -32.45 -19.10
CA ASN A 6 9.56 -31.35 -18.32
C ASN A 6 9.98 -30.26 -19.31
N ILE A 7 9.24 -29.16 -19.36
CA ILE A 7 9.56 -27.99 -20.19
C ILE A 7 10.47 -27.12 -19.35
N VAL A 8 11.78 -27.15 -19.63
CA VAL A 8 12.76 -26.28 -18.99
C VAL A 8 13.02 -25.11 -19.93
N VAL A 9 12.54 -23.92 -19.59
CA VAL A 9 12.85 -22.68 -20.31
C VAL A 9 14.18 -22.14 -19.77
N GLN A 10 15.17 -22.00 -20.65
CA GLN A 10 16.49 -21.54 -20.28
C GLN A 10 16.43 -20.05 -19.93
N GLY A 11 16.36 -19.72 -18.64
CA GLY A 11 16.28 -18.35 -18.13
C GLY A 11 15.29 -18.11 -17.00
N GLU A 12 14.41 -19.07 -16.68
CA GLU A 12 13.50 -18.95 -15.53
C GLU A 12 14.11 -19.62 -14.29
N ALA A 13 14.08 -18.91 -13.16
CA ALA A 13 14.55 -19.47 -11.88
C ALA A 13 13.50 -20.47 -11.35
N SER A 14 13.93 -21.69 -11.03
CA SER A 14 13.07 -22.68 -10.37
C SER A 14 12.64 -22.16 -9.00
N GLU A 15 11.37 -21.82 -8.82
CA GLU A 15 10.81 -21.55 -7.51
C GLU A 15 10.90 -22.82 -6.65
N THR A 16 11.65 -22.73 -5.55
CA THR A 16 11.70 -23.75 -4.50
C THR A 16 10.76 -23.27 -3.39
N ASP A 17 9.57 -23.87 -3.30
CA ASP A 17 8.65 -23.68 -2.18
C ASP A 17 9.27 -24.32 -0.92
N SER A 18 9.83 -23.48 -0.05
CA SER A 18 10.42 -23.88 1.22
C SER A 18 9.85 -22.98 2.32
N ASP A 19 8.76 -23.44 2.91
CA ASP A 19 8.12 -22.87 4.09
C ASP A 19 8.91 -23.32 5.32
N ASP A 20 9.75 -22.43 5.87
CA ASP A 20 10.42 -22.65 7.17
C ASP A 20 10.23 -21.39 8.03
N GLU A 21 9.18 -21.42 8.86
CA GLU A 21 8.92 -20.40 9.85
C GLU A 21 9.97 -20.45 10.97
N VAL A 22 10.73 -19.37 11.16
CA VAL A 22 11.58 -19.20 12.35
C VAL A 22 11.28 -17.87 13.03
N TYR A 23 10.57 -17.99 14.15
CA TYR A 23 10.29 -16.94 15.12
C TYR A 23 11.60 -16.50 15.78
N ILE A 24 12.12 -15.30 15.48
CA ILE A 24 13.24 -14.72 16.24
C ILE A 24 12.95 -13.27 16.60
N THR A 25 12.28 -13.12 17.76
CA THR A 25 12.36 -11.90 18.58
C THR A 25 13.78 -11.80 19.15
N SER A 26 14.37 -10.60 19.11
CA SER A 26 15.63 -10.16 19.75
C SER A 26 16.94 -10.51 19.02
N MET A 27 17.57 -9.52 18.35
CA MET A 27 18.85 -8.90 18.74
C MET A 27 19.45 -8.02 17.61
N SER A 28 20.09 -6.93 18.05
CA SER A 28 20.92 -5.90 17.40
C SER A 28 21.19 -5.96 15.87
N ALA A 29 20.92 -4.83 15.22
CA ALA A 29 21.34 -4.52 13.85
C ALA A 29 22.87 -4.53 13.69
N PRO A 30 23.42 -5.17 12.64
CA PRO A 30 24.72 -4.82 12.09
C PRO A 30 24.55 -3.71 11.06
N GLN A 31 25.25 -2.59 11.29
CA GLN A 31 25.47 -1.58 10.27
C GLN A 31 26.33 -2.19 9.15
N THR A 32 25.76 -2.30 7.95
CA THR A 32 26.54 -2.32 6.71
C THR A 32 25.90 -1.33 5.74
N ALA A 33 26.49 -0.14 5.75
CA ALA A 33 26.23 0.90 4.78
C ALA A 33 26.56 0.38 3.37
N THR A 34 25.55 0.41 2.50
CA THR A 34 25.61 0.79 1.08
C THR A 34 26.90 0.45 0.34
N VAL A 35 26.97 -0.74 -0.24
CA VAL A 35 27.79 -0.98 -1.44
C VAL A 35 26.81 -1.27 -2.57
N GLY A 36 26.55 -0.23 -3.37
CA GLY A 36 25.66 -0.31 -4.53
C GLY A 36 26.10 -1.38 -5.51
N ALA A 37 25.16 -2.22 -5.92
CA ALA A 37 25.35 -3.16 -7.01
C ALA A 37 25.63 -2.37 -8.29
N LYS A 38 26.83 -2.52 -8.86
CA LYS A 38 27.21 -1.86 -10.11
C LYS A 38 26.63 -2.63 -11.28
N VAL A 39 25.53 -2.13 -11.85
CA VAL A 39 24.90 -2.68 -13.05
C VAL A 39 25.68 -2.22 -14.29
N PRO A 40 26.15 -3.12 -15.17
CA PRO A 40 26.77 -2.72 -16.42
C PRO A 40 25.72 -2.11 -17.35
N GLY A 41 25.78 -0.79 -17.55
CA GLY A 41 24.91 -0.08 -18.50
C GLY A 41 24.14 1.11 -17.93
N GLU A 42 24.19 1.36 -16.62
CA GLU A 42 23.58 2.55 -16.02
C GLU A 42 24.52 3.75 -16.18
N ALA A 43 24.00 4.84 -16.77
CA ALA A 43 24.73 6.10 -16.87
C ALA A 43 24.79 6.75 -15.48
N SER A 44 25.99 7.02 -14.99
CA SER A 44 26.23 7.67 -13.69
C SER A 44 25.62 9.07 -13.70
N GLU A 45 24.71 9.36 -12.77
CA GLU A 45 24.21 10.71 -12.54
C GLU A 45 25.38 11.60 -12.09
N THR A 46 25.67 12.66 -12.85
CA THR A 46 26.65 13.68 -12.49
C THR A 46 26.03 14.65 -11.50
N ASP A 47 26.34 14.48 -10.23
CA ASP A 47 26.28 15.56 -9.25
C ASP A 47 27.53 16.43 -9.45
N SER A 48 27.35 17.70 -9.77
CA SER A 48 28.44 18.65 -9.96
C SER A 48 28.08 19.92 -9.23
N GLU A 49 28.50 19.94 -7.96
CA GLU A 49 28.54 21.11 -7.11
C GLU A 49 29.42 22.18 -7.77
N GLU A 50 28.81 23.33 -8.04
CA GLU A 50 29.40 24.48 -8.69
C GLU A 50 30.44 25.15 -7.78
N GLY A 51 31.70 25.17 -8.22
CA GLY A 51 32.75 25.94 -7.56
C GLY A 51 34.15 25.72 -8.17
N GLY A 52 34.60 26.68 -8.98
CA GLY A 52 36.03 26.88 -9.23
C GLY A 52 36.45 27.13 -10.68
N ASP A 53 36.69 28.41 -10.97
CA ASP A 53 37.79 28.97 -11.76
C ASP A 53 37.72 29.06 -13.31
N GLU A 54 37.97 30.29 -13.74
CA GLU A 54 37.64 30.95 -15.02
C GLU A 54 38.59 30.64 -16.20
N GLU A 55 39.16 29.43 -16.32
CA GLU A 55 40.13 29.12 -17.39
C GLU A 55 39.63 28.17 -18.50
N GLN A 56 38.31 27.93 -18.57
CA GLN A 56 37.72 26.97 -19.53
C GLN A 56 36.82 27.60 -20.61
N ALA A 57 36.89 28.93 -20.81
CA ALA A 57 36.09 29.62 -21.82
C ALA A 57 36.66 29.49 -23.26
N ASP A 58 37.98 29.46 -23.43
CA ASP A 58 38.59 29.49 -24.77
C ASP A 58 38.56 28.15 -25.51
N ARG A 59 38.50 27.02 -24.78
CA ARG A 59 38.45 25.68 -25.39
C ARG A 59 37.03 25.27 -25.81
N ALA A 60 36.01 25.83 -25.16
CA ALA A 60 34.61 25.58 -25.48
C ALA A 60 34.17 26.29 -26.78
N SER A 61 34.73 27.47 -27.08
CA SER A 61 34.36 28.25 -28.26
C SER A 61 34.86 27.63 -29.59
N ALA A 62 36.03 26.99 -29.58
CA ALA A 62 36.57 26.31 -30.77
C ALA A 62 35.78 25.03 -31.11
N MET A 63 35.40 24.23 -30.10
CA MET A 63 34.58 23.02 -30.29
C MET A 63 33.13 23.36 -30.69
N SER A 64 32.59 24.49 -30.22
CA SER A 64 31.25 24.97 -30.59
C SER A 64 31.19 25.43 -32.05
N GLN A 65 32.25 26.04 -32.59
CA GLN A 65 32.30 26.42 -34.01
C GLN A 65 32.43 25.22 -34.96
N GLU A 66 33.20 24.21 -34.59
CA GLU A 66 33.38 23.01 -35.43
C GLU A 66 32.10 22.16 -35.47
N THR A 67 31.42 21.98 -34.33
CA THR A 67 30.12 21.29 -34.26
C THR A 67 28.99 22.09 -34.94
N ALA A 68 28.98 23.42 -34.82
CA ALA A 68 28.02 24.27 -35.53
C ALA A 68 28.20 24.22 -37.07
N GLN A 69 29.43 24.03 -37.56
CA GLN A 69 29.70 23.89 -39.00
C GLN A 69 29.33 22.52 -39.55
N ILE A 70 29.44 21.45 -38.75
CA ILE A 70 29.03 20.08 -39.12
C ILE A 70 27.49 19.99 -39.18
N LEU A 71 26.78 20.61 -38.24
CA LEU A 71 25.31 20.67 -38.25
C LEU A 71 24.74 21.59 -39.34
N ARG A 72 25.55 22.50 -39.92
CA ARG A 72 25.12 23.42 -40.98
C ARG A 72 25.11 22.80 -42.38
N ARG A 73 25.77 21.66 -42.59
CA ARG A 73 25.96 21.08 -43.94
C ARG A 73 25.01 19.92 -44.29
N ASP A 74 24.38 19.29 -43.30
CA ASP A 74 23.54 18.09 -43.52
C ASP A 74 22.05 18.26 -43.20
N LEU A 75 21.60 19.45 -42.80
CA LEU A 75 20.17 19.69 -42.62
C LEU A 75 19.57 20.42 -43.82
N PRO A 76 18.55 19.86 -44.50
CA PRO A 76 17.78 20.60 -45.48
C PRO A 76 17.16 21.84 -44.81
N PRO A 77 17.04 22.96 -45.54
CA PRO A 77 16.62 24.23 -44.95
C PRO A 77 15.26 24.09 -44.25
N LEU A 78 15.16 24.59 -43.02
CA LEU A 78 13.91 24.66 -42.28
C LEU A 78 12.95 25.59 -43.01
N ILE A 79 11.93 25.01 -43.65
CA ILE A 79 10.85 25.76 -44.29
C ILE A 79 9.87 26.17 -43.21
N VAL A 80 9.89 27.46 -42.86
CA VAL A 80 8.90 28.04 -41.95
C VAL A 80 7.62 28.30 -42.75
N VAL A 81 6.67 27.38 -42.67
CA VAL A 81 5.31 27.60 -43.21
C VAL A 81 4.61 28.56 -42.25
N ARG A 82 4.65 29.86 -42.56
CA ARG A 82 3.76 30.85 -41.94
C ARG A 82 2.46 30.84 -42.72
N ASP A 83 1.38 30.39 -42.08
CA ASP A 83 0.02 30.59 -42.58
C ASP A 83 -0.31 32.08 -42.54
N HIS A 84 0.10 32.81 -43.59
CA HIS A 84 -0.30 34.18 -43.86
C HIS A 84 -0.98 34.15 -45.23
N PRO A 85 -2.30 34.41 -45.32
CA PRO A 85 -3.06 34.20 -46.56
C PRO A 85 -2.70 35.15 -47.72
N ASP A 86 -1.75 36.07 -47.55
CA ASP A 86 -1.52 37.17 -48.50
C ASP A 86 -0.14 37.21 -49.17
N ILE A 87 0.65 36.12 -49.17
CA ILE A 87 1.93 36.08 -49.92
C ILE A 87 1.98 34.87 -50.85
N GLN A 88 1.66 35.10 -52.13
CA GLN A 88 1.85 34.14 -53.22
C GLN A 88 3.34 34.03 -53.56
N SER A 89 4.02 33.01 -53.00
CA SER A 89 5.37 32.62 -53.42
C SER A 89 5.28 31.68 -54.62
N ILE A 90 5.55 32.22 -55.82
CA ILE A 90 5.72 31.48 -57.06
C ILE A 90 7.09 30.78 -57.04
N VAL A 91 7.14 29.49 -56.71
CA VAL A 91 8.16 28.55 -57.20
C VAL A 91 7.51 27.17 -57.36
N GLU A 92 7.80 26.57 -58.50
CA GLU A 92 7.26 25.36 -59.11
C GLU A 92 7.16 24.10 -58.22
N ASP A 93 6.00 23.46 -58.37
CA ASP A 93 5.84 22.02 -58.66
C ASP A 93 6.74 21.04 -57.90
N ARG A 94 6.44 20.87 -56.61
CA ARG A 94 6.46 19.53 -56.02
C ARG A 94 5.15 19.33 -55.30
N LEU A 95 4.37 18.36 -55.79
CA LEU A 95 3.30 17.73 -55.03
C LEU A 95 3.81 17.46 -53.61
N SER A 96 3.35 18.28 -52.67
CA SER A 96 3.59 18.10 -51.26
C SER A 96 3.11 16.70 -50.92
N PRO A 97 3.89 15.85 -50.22
CA PRO A 97 3.35 14.58 -49.77
C PRO A 97 2.19 14.97 -48.86
N THR A 98 0.98 14.66 -49.32
CA THR A 98 -0.25 14.76 -48.54
C THR A 98 0.08 14.20 -47.17
N HIS A 99 0.18 15.08 -46.17
CA HIS A 99 0.47 14.71 -44.80
C HIS A 99 -0.68 13.82 -44.35
N ARG A 100 -0.53 12.51 -44.58
CA ARG A 100 -1.50 11.53 -44.14
C ARG A 100 -1.58 11.70 -42.62
N PRO A 101 -2.78 11.94 -42.06
CA PRO A 101 -2.94 12.13 -40.63
C PRO A 101 -2.96 10.76 -39.95
N HIS A 102 -1.93 9.96 -40.18
CA HIS A 102 -1.89 8.56 -39.79
C HIS A 102 -0.58 8.31 -39.08
N GLY A 103 -0.65 7.68 -37.91
CA GLY A 103 0.52 7.25 -37.14
C GLY A 103 1.32 6.20 -37.91
N GLU A 104 2.15 6.66 -38.84
CA GLU A 104 2.83 5.81 -39.82
C GLU A 104 4.24 5.38 -39.37
N THR A 105 4.73 5.85 -38.22
CA THR A 105 5.95 5.30 -37.64
C THR A 105 5.62 4.12 -36.71
N LEU A 106 6.37 3.03 -36.83
CA LEU A 106 6.26 1.88 -35.91
C LEU A 106 6.39 2.29 -34.45
N LEU A 107 7.18 3.32 -34.17
CA LEU A 107 7.33 3.90 -32.84
C LEU A 107 6.01 4.51 -32.34
N GLN A 108 5.32 5.30 -33.16
CA GLN A 108 4.04 5.90 -32.80
C GLN A 108 2.96 4.83 -32.59
N GLN A 109 2.96 3.77 -33.39
CA GLN A 109 2.06 2.63 -33.18
C GLN A 109 2.34 1.91 -31.86
N LYS A 110 3.62 1.62 -31.55
CA LYS A 110 4.03 0.95 -30.30
C LYS A 110 3.74 1.81 -29.08
N LEU A 111 3.97 3.11 -29.18
CA LEU A 111 3.67 4.06 -28.10
C LEU A 111 2.16 4.10 -27.85
N GLN A 112 1.35 4.18 -28.90
CA GLN A 112 -0.10 4.16 -28.78
C GLN A 112 -0.61 2.85 -28.17
N GLU A 113 -0.07 1.70 -28.59
CA GLU A 113 -0.43 0.39 -28.04
C GLU A 113 -0.06 0.28 -26.56
N SER A 114 1.17 0.65 -26.20
CA SER A 114 1.65 0.63 -24.81
C SER A 114 0.84 1.57 -23.93
N ASN A 115 0.54 2.76 -24.41
CA ASN A 115 -0.24 3.76 -23.69
C ASN A 115 -1.69 3.29 -23.47
N ASN A 116 -2.32 2.67 -24.49
CA ASN A 116 -3.65 2.07 -24.34
C ASN A 116 -3.67 0.91 -23.34
N ARG A 117 -2.66 0.03 -23.37
CA ARG A 117 -2.51 -1.06 -22.41
C ARG A 117 -2.34 -0.53 -20.99
N LEU A 118 -1.47 0.46 -20.81
CA LEU A 118 -1.26 1.10 -19.51
C LEU A 118 -2.55 1.72 -18.96
N TYR A 119 -3.31 2.45 -19.78
CA TYR A 119 -4.59 3.03 -19.33
C TYR A 119 -5.60 1.96 -18.91
N SER A 120 -5.68 0.85 -19.66
CA SER A 120 -6.52 -0.28 -19.29
C SER A 120 -6.09 -0.89 -17.96
N ASP A 121 -4.80 -1.19 -17.81
CA ASP A 121 -4.27 -1.85 -16.61
C ASP A 121 -4.39 -0.98 -15.36
N VAL A 122 -4.08 0.31 -15.47
CA VAL A 122 -4.28 1.28 -14.39
C VAL A 122 -5.77 1.39 -14.05
N GLY A 123 -6.64 1.48 -15.06
CA GLY A 123 -8.08 1.55 -14.85
C GLY A 123 -8.66 0.32 -14.16
N LEU A 124 -8.19 -0.87 -14.53
CA LEU A 124 -8.57 -2.14 -13.89
C LEU A 124 -8.05 -2.22 -12.46
N THR A 125 -6.78 -1.87 -12.23
CA THR A 125 -6.14 -1.91 -10.91
C THR A 125 -6.85 -0.98 -9.93
N VAL A 126 -7.09 0.28 -10.32
CA VAL A 126 -7.81 1.25 -9.48
C VAL A 126 -9.22 0.77 -9.17
N ARG A 127 -9.96 0.26 -10.16
CA ARG A 127 -11.30 -0.28 -9.95
C ARG A 127 -11.31 -1.47 -9.00
N GLN A 128 -10.33 -2.36 -9.13
CA GLN A 128 -10.20 -3.54 -8.28
C GLN A 128 -9.90 -3.12 -6.83
N VAL A 129 -8.89 -2.27 -6.62
CA VAL A 129 -8.47 -1.83 -5.28
C VAL A 129 -9.58 -1.04 -4.59
N TYR A 130 -10.21 -0.10 -5.30
CA TYR A 130 -11.32 0.67 -4.73
C TYR A 130 -12.56 -0.21 -4.48
N GLY A 131 -12.84 -1.15 -5.40
CA GLY A 131 -13.94 -2.10 -5.26
C GLY A 131 -13.75 -3.05 -4.08
N SER A 132 -12.53 -3.58 -3.89
CA SER A 132 -12.20 -4.44 -2.75
C SER A 132 -12.25 -3.66 -1.43
N ALA A 133 -11.64 -2.48 -1.38
CA ALA A 133 -11.66 -1.62 -0.20
C ALA A 133 -13.09 -1.22 0.20
N SER A 134 -13.93 -0.86 -0.78
CA SER A 134 -15.35 -0.59 -0.54
C SER A 134 -16.06 -1.79 0.07
N ARG A 135 -15.86 -2.99 -0.49
CA ARG A 135 -16.48 -4.23 0.04
C ARG A 135 -16.00 -4.54 1.46
N GLU A 136 -14.73 -4.33 1.75
CA GLU A 136 -14.15 -4.50 3.09
C GLU A 136 -14.75 -3.52 4.10
N VAL A 137 -14.90 -2.24 3.74
CA VAL A 137 -15.55 -1.23 4.59
C VAL A 137 -17.01 -1.63 4.89
N HIS A 138 -17.76 -2.08 3.90
CA HIS A 138 -19.13 -2.55 4.11
C HIS A 138 -19.19 -3.77 5.01
N SER A 139 -18.27 -4.74 4.82
CA SER A 139 -18.15 -5.93 5.67
C SER A 139 -17.83 -5.55 7.12
N ALA A 140 -16.83 -4.71 7.33
CA ALA A 140 -16.45 -4.22 8.66
C ALA A 140 -17.61 -3.48 9.33
N THR A 141 -18.34 -2.64 8.58
CA THR A 141 -19.53 -1.93 9.08
C THR A 141 -20.63 -2.91 9.51
N ALA A 142 -20.87 -3.97 8.75
CA ALA A 142 -21.85 -5.01 9.12
C ALA A 142 -21.44 -5.76 10.40
N GLN A 143 -20.15 -6.07 10.54
CA GLN A 143 -19.60 -6.69 11.76
C GLN A 143 -19.74 -5.77 12.98
N LEU A 144 -19.47 -4.47 12.82
CA LEU A 144 -19.66 -3.47 13.88
C LEU A 144 -21.12 -3.37 14.32
N ASN A 145 -22.06 -3.36 13.38
CA ASN A 145 -23.50 -3.33 13.71
C ASN A 145 -23.94 -4.60 14.47
N THR A 146 -23.40 -5.76 14.07
CA THR A 146 -23.62 -7.03 14.78
C THR A 146 -23.07 -6.96 16.21
N SER A 147 -21.85 -6.43 16.37
CA SER A 147 -21.23 -6.22 17.68
C SER A 147 -22.04 -5.26 18.55
N GLN A 148 -22.52 -4.15 18.00
CA GLN A 148 -23.38 -3.20 18.71
C GLN A 148 -24.64 -3.87 19.25
N SER A 149 -25.29 -4.71 18.45
CA SER A 149 -26.47 -5.47 18.87
C SER A 149 -26.13 -6.44 20.01
N ALA A 150 -24.98 -7.11 19.95
CA ALA A 150 -24.50 -7.98 21.02
C ALA A 150 -24.23 -7.21 22.32
N ILE A 151 -23.61 -6.03 22.24
CA ILE A 151 -23.34 -5.15 23.39
C ILE A 151 -24.64 -4.69 24.05
N ILE A 152 -25.64 -4.29 23.27
CA ILE A 152 -26.95 -3.88 23.80
C ILE A 152 -27.61 -5.03 24.56
N ASN A 153 -27.59 -6.24 23.98
CA ASN A 153 -28.15 -7.43 24.62
C ASN A 153 -27.41 -7.78 25.91
N ALA A 154 -26.07 -7.76 25.89
CA ALA A 154 -25.27 -8.00 27.10
C ALA A 154 -25.55 -6.95 28.19
N SER A 155 -25.62 -5.68 27.81
CA SER A 155 -25.94 -4.58 28.73
C SER A 155 -27.32 -4.76 29.36
N HIS A 156 -28.30 -5.25 28.58
CA HIS A 156 -29.62 -5.57 29.08
C HIS A 156 -29.60 -6.72 30.09
N SER A 157 -28.91 -7.82 29.77
CA SER A 157 -28.77 -8.96 30.67
C SER A 157 -28.08 -8.58 31.98
N ILE A 158 -27.02 -7.77 31.92
CA ILE A 158 -26.32 -7.28 33.12
C ILE A 158 -27.29 -6.49 34.01
N ARG A 159 -28.09 -5.59 33.43
CA ARG A 159 -29.06 -4.80 34.20
C ARG A 159 -30.06 -5.69 34.94
N LEU A 160 -30.62 -6.69 34.26
CA LEU A 160 -31.53 -7.64 34.89
C LEU A 160 -30.86 -8.39 36.04
N ILE A 161 -29.64 -8.89 35.83
CA ILE A 161 -28.88 -9.59 36.86
C ILE A 161 -28.65 -8.66 38.08
N LEU A 162 -28.31 -7.39 37.85
CA LEU A 162 -28.11 -6.43 38.94
C LEU A 162 -29.40 -6.15 39.71
N ASP A 163 -30.54 -6.02 39.02
CA ASP A 163 -31.84 -5.84 39.64
C ASP A 163 -32.24 -7.07 40.49
N ASP A 164 -32.02 -8.27 39.96
CA ASP A 164 -32.25 -9.54 40.66
C ASP A 164 -31.35 -9.66 41.90
N LEU A 165 -30.05 -9.37 41.75
CA LEU A 165 -29.10 -9.40 42.87
C LEU A 165 -29.47 -8.39 43.97
N LYS A 166 -29.97 -7.21 43.58
CA LYS A 166 -30.46 -6.21 44.53
C LYS A 166 -31.68 -6.73 45.29
N ALA A 167 -32.64 -7.33 44.60
CA ALA A 167 -33.82 -7.93 45.23
C ALA A 167 -33.45 -9.09 46.18
N VAL A 168 -32.49 -9.94 45.79
CA VAL A 168 -31.95 -11.00 46.65
C VAL A 168 -31.26 -10.41 47.89
N SER A 169 -30.46 -9.37 47.70
CA SER A 169 -29.79 -8.67 48.80
C SER A 169 -30.80 -8.10 49.82
N GLU A 170 -31.88 -7.47 49.35
CA GLU A 170 -32.93 -6.93 50.22
C GLU A 170 -33.64 -8.05 51.01
N LYS A 171 -33.92 -9.18 50.37
CA LYS A 171 -34.52 -10.34 51.06
C LYS A 171 -33.59 -10.91 52.12
N ILE A 172 -32.29 -11.02 51.84
CA ILE A 172 -31.29 -11.46 52.82
C ILE A 172 -31.25 -10.47 53.99
N ASP A 173 -31.22 -9.17 53.72
CA ASP A 173 -31.23 -8.13 54.75
C ASP A 173 -32.45 -8.26 55.67
N ILE A 174 -33.65 -8.47 55.09
CA ILE A 174 -34.87 -8.75 55.86
C ILE A 174 -34.69 -10.00 56.74
N ILE A 175 -34.19 -11.13 56.19
CA ILE A 175 -34.00 -12.36 56.95
C ILE A 175 -32.99 -12.16 58.09
N THR A 176 -31.89 -11.45 57.84
CA THR A 176 -30.84 -11.23 58.84
C THR A 176 -31.22 -10.18 59.89
N SER A 177 -32.06 -9.20 59.53
CA SER A 177 -32.58 -8.19 60.46
C SER A 177 -33.75 -8.70 61.30
N CYS A 178 -34.49 -9.69 60.78
CA CYS A 178 -35.47 -10.42 61.56
C CYS A 178 -34.78 -11.28 62.64
N GLN A 179 -34.90 -10.90 63.90
CA GLN A 179 -34.66 -11.77 65.07
C GLN A 179 -35.74 -12.86 65.20
N ILE A 180 -35.94 -13.62 64.12
CA ILE A 180 -36.93 -14.71 64.03
C ILE A 180 -36.34 -16.04 64.49
N LEU A 181 -35.03 -16.13 64.72
CA LEU A 181 -34.45 -17.28 65.41
C LEU A 181 -34.68 -17.10 66.91
N PRO A 182 -35.55 -17.91 67.56
CA PRO A 182 -35.64 -17.90 69.01
C PRO A 182 -34.28 -18.30 69.58
N ASP A 183 -33.76 -17.52 70.52
CA ASP A 183 -32.63 -17.92 71.35
C ASP A 183 -33.05 -19.18 72.14
N ILE A 184 -32.68 -20.35 71.65
CA ILE A 184 -32.88 -21.62 72.36
C ILE A 184 -31.87 -21.65 73.50
N ASN A 185 -32.22 -21.03 74.64
CA ASN A 185 -31.45 -21.15 75.86
C ASN A 185 -31.64 -22.58 76.42
N ILE A 186 -30.77 -23.50 75.99
CA ILE A 186 -30.61 -24.79 76.66
C ILE A 186 -29.91 -24.48 77.99
N ASN A 187 -30.71 -24.16 79.01
CA ASN A 187 -30.24 -24.15 80.39
C ASN A 187 -29.59 -25.51 80.65
N ASN A 188 -28.25 -25.55 80.63
CA ASN A 188 -27.51 -26.68 81.13
C ASN A 188 -27.68 -26.63 82.65
N PRO A 189 -28.45 -27.55 83.28
CA PRO A 189 -28.55 -27.56 84.72
C PRO A 189 -27.15 -27.88 85.24
N LYS A 190 -26.51 -26.83 85.74
CA LYS A 190 -25.24 -26.85 86.47
C LYS A 190 -25.07 -28.18 87.20
N THR A 191 -24.01 -28.88 86.83
CA THR A 191 -22.95 -29.25 87.77
C THR A 191 -23.40 -29.10 89.23
N PHE A 192 -24.02 -30.15 89.77
CA PHE A 192 -24.11 -30.32 91.21
C PHE A 192 -22.69 -30.59 91.70
N THR A 193 -22.01 -29.51 92.07
CA THR A 193 -20.85 -29.53 92.95
C THR A 193 -21.28 -30.20 94.27
N ALA A 194 -20.83 -31.42 94.49
CA ALA A 194 -20.93 -32.06 95.81
C ALA A 194 -19.95 -31.37 96.78
N PRO A 195 -20.36 -31.08 98.03
CA PRO A 195 -19.45 -30.54 99.03
C PRO A 195 -18.57 -31.67 99.59
N VAL A 196 -17.30 -31.35 99.76
CA VAL A 196 -16.27 -32.17 100.40
C VAL A 196 -16.50 -32.24 101.91
N PRO A 197 -16.32 -33.43 102.53
CA PRO A 197 -15.65 -33.57 103.82
C PRO A 197 -14.29 -34.25 103.68
#